data_AF-A0A0L6JMH0-F1
#
_entry.id   AF-A0A0L6JMH0-F1
#
_cell.length_a   1.000
_cell.length_b   1.000
_cell.length_c   1.000
_cell.angle_alpha   90.00
_cell.angle_beta   90.00
_cell.angle_gamma   90.00
#
_symmetry.space_group_name_H-M   'P 1'
#
loop_
_entity.id
_entity.type
_entity.pdbx_description
1 polymer ?
#
loop_
_entity_poly.entity_id
_entity_poly.type
_entity_poly.pdbx_seq_one_letter_code
_entity_poly.pdbx_strand_id
1 'polypeptide(L)'
;MKKQKLAIVLLSLFLGLQGCSSGDKTQNSTDEKGANPTIPPAAVFTVDPSQSVQKENIEYTILSQFKPFQIDKGYGAMILIKPDSKKDDIIELIKRLSKDKDPVAIDIFCSQKAYDEYINHKTTDEFKSGYIANYTKNKSYPDKGFYGVNEMVWMQEKGSLSDLYNTTTQIND
;
A
#
# COMPACT_ATOMS: atom_id res chain seq x y z
N MET A 1 -22.11 24.13 18.17
CA MET A 1 -20.71 23.87 17.75
C MET A 1 -20.13 22.73 18.59
N LYS A 2 -20.05 21.52 18.05
CA LYS A 2 -19.46 20.37 18.75
C LYS A 2 -17.98 20.28 18.36
N LYS A 3 -17.09 20.50 19.32
CA LYS A 3 -15.64 20.26 19.17
C LYS A 3 -15.41 18.75 19.14
N GLN A 4 -15.08 18.19 17.98
CA GLN A 4 -14.60 16.81 17.90
C GLN A 4 -13.12 16.80 18.28
N LYS A 5 -12.77 15.92 19.23
CA LYS A 5 -11.40 15.72 19.71
C LYS A 5 -10.67 14.85 18.70
N LEU A 6 -9.60 15.40 18.13
CA LEU A 6 -8.66 14.74 17.24
C LEU A 6 -7.90 13.66 18.02
N ALA A 7 -7.98 12.41 17.60
CA ALA A 7 -7.11 11.34 18.09
C ALA A 7 -6.17 10.95 16.95
N ILE A 8 -4.96 11.50 16.97
CA ILE A 8 -3.86 11.07 16.10
C ILE A 8 -3.29 9.80 16.72
N VAL A 9 -3.53 8.65 16.11
CA VAL A 9 -2.89 7.39 16.50
C VAL A 9 -1.61 7.25 15.67
N LEU A 10 -0.48 7.57 16.30
CA LEU A 10 0.85 7.29 15.78
C LEU A 10 1.22 5.84 16.11
N LEU A 11 1.42 5.02 15.09
CA LEU A 11 1.78 3.61 15.23
C LEU A 11 3.31 3.45 15.18
N SER A 12 3.95 3.32 16.34
CA SER A 12 5.38 3.04 16.45
C SER A 12 5.67 1.55 16.22
N LEU A 13 6.36 1.20 15.13
CA LEU A 13 6.84 -0.17 14.89
C LEU A 13 8.29 -0.34 15.36
N PHE A 14 8.48 -1.14 16.40
CA PHE A 14 9.76 -1.73 16.77
C PHE A 14 10.08 -2.91 15.83
N LEU A 15 11.19 -2.85 15.11
CA LEU A 15 11.73 -3.98 14.33
C LEU A 15 12.84 -4.67 15.13
N GLY A 16 12.55 -5.88 15.62
CA GLY A 16 13.53 -6.80 16.17
C GLY A 16 14.22 -7.59 15.05
N LEU A 17 15.55 -7.47 15.00
CA LEU A 17 16.45 -8.27 14.17
C LEU A 17 16.64 -9.66 14.78
N GLN A 18 16.27 -10.72 14.05
CA GLN A 18 16.94 -12.02 14.15
C GLN A 18 17.08 -12.63 12.76
N GLY A 19 18.33 -12.66 12.28
CA GLY A 19 18.72 -13.25 11.01
C GLY A 19 18.84 -14.77 11.09
N CYS A 20 18.39 -15.45 10.02
CA CYS A 20 18.72 -16.84 9.75
C CYS A 20 19.81 -16.88 8.68
N SER A 21 20.95 -17.47 9.03
CA SER A 21 22.09 -17.71 8.15
C SER A 21 21.95 -19.06 7.46
N SER A 22 22.21 -19.06 6.15
CA SER A 22 22.18 -20.19 5.22
C SER A 22 23.18 -21.30 5.56
N GLY A 23 22.85 -22.52 5.14
CA GLY A 23 23.76 -23.66 5.08
C GLY A 23 23.41 -24.56 3.90
N ASP A 24 24.18 -24.43 2.81
CA ASP A 24 24.19 -25.30 1.63
C ASP A 24 24.62 -26.73 1.96
N LYS A 25 24.01 -27.72 1.29
CA LYS A 25 24.71 -28.97 0.88
C LYS A 25 24.17 -29.51 -0.45
N THR A 26 25.11 -29.66 -1.38
CA THR A 26 25.00 -30.28 -2.70
C THR A 26 25.10 -31.81 -2.63
N GLN A 27 24.65 -32.45 -3.72
CA GLN A 27 25.03 -33.76 -4.31
C GLN A 27 24.03 -34.93 -4.13
N ASN A 28 23.40 -35.37 -5.22
CA ASN A 28 23.96 -36.42 -6.10
C ASN A 28 23.05 -36.73 -7.30
N SER A 29 23.70 -37.02 -8.43
CA SER A 29 23.19 -37.57 -9.68
C SER A 29 22.76 -39.03 -9.55
N THR A 30 21.85 -39.52 -10.41
CA THR A 30 22.14 -40.48 -11.51
C THR A 30 20.83 -40.89 -12.23
N ASP A 31 20.87 -40.74 -13.55
CA ASP A 31 20.16 -41.39 -14.66
C ASP A 31 18.80 -42.09 -14.46
N GLU A 32 17.81 -41.65 -15.25
CA GLU A 32 16.90 -42.57 -15.94
C GLU A 32 16.61 -42.13 -17.38
N LYS A 33 16.48 -43.15 -18.20
CA LYS A 33 16.51 -43.19 -19.67
C LYS A 33 15.07 -43.31 -20.17
N GLY A 34 14.68 -42.47 -21.13
CA GLY A 34 13.63 -42.82 -22.10
C GLY A 34 12.33 -42.02 -22.04
N ALA A 35 12.21 -41.09 -23.01
CA ALA A 35 11.03 -40.74 -23.80
C ALA A 35 11.16 -39.26 -24.16
N ASN A 36 11.42 -38.96 -25.44
CA ASN A 36 11.43 -37.60 -25.93
C ASN A 36 9.96 -37.13 -26.04
N PRO A 37 9.46 -36.21 -25.20
CA PRO A 37 8.11 -35.72 -25.37
C PRO A 37 8.14 -34.76 -26.56
N THR A 38 7.44 -35.11 -27.64
CA THR A 38 7.15 -34.17 -28.72
C THR A 38 6.35 -33.02 -28.12
N ILE A 39 7.04 -31.90 -27.85
CA ILE A 39 6.44 -30.66 -27.38
C ILE A 39 5.51 -30.19 -28.51
N PRO A 40 4.19 -30.06 -28.29
CA PRO A 40 3.33 -29.42 -29.29
C PRO A 40 3.87 -28.01 -29.54
N PRO A 41 3.93 -27.53 -30.79
CA PRO A 41 4.38 -26.17 -31.07
C PRO A 41 3.60 -25.22 -30.16
N ALA A 42 4.34 -24.40 -29.40
CA ALA A 42 3.77 -23.45 -28.46
C ALA A 42 2.65 -22.71 -29.18
N ALA A 43 1.43 -22.80 -28.65
CA ALA A 43 0.31 -22.02 -29.15
C ALA A 43 0.76 -20.56 -29.09
N VAL A 44 1.03 -19.98 -30.26
CA VAL A 44 1.32 -18.57 -30.39
C VAL A 44 -0.02 -17.89 -30.09
N PHE A 45 -0.22 -17.53 -28.84
CA PHE A 45 -1.25 -16.57 -28.49
C PHE A 45 -0.80 -15.25 -29.10
N THR A 46 -1.30 -14.96 -30.31
CA THR A 46 -1.27 -13.61 -30.86
C THR A 46 -2.10 -12.75 -29.93
N VAL A 47 -1.43 -12.09 -28.98
CA VAL A 47 -2.05 -11.08 -28.15
C VAL A 47 -2.44 -9.95 -29.09
N ASP A 48 -3.74 -9.75 -29.25
CA ASP A 48 -4.28 -8.65 -30.03
C ASP A 48 -3.80 -7.33 -29.40
N PRO A 49 -3.03 -6.49 -30.11
CA PRO A 49 -2.56 -5.21 -29.57
C PRO A 49 -3.71 -4.22 -29.30
N SER A 50 -4.96 -4.55 -29.67
CA SER A 50 -6.17 -3.82 -29.28
C SER A 50 -6.72 -4.20 -27.90
N GLN A 51 -6.19 -5.23 -27.24
CA GLN A 51 -6.42 -5.45 -25.81
C GLN A 51 -5.55 -4.47 -25.03
N SER A 52 -6.03 -3.23 -24.91
CA SER A 52 -5.51 -2.27 -23.94
C SER A 52 -5.67 -2.87 -22.55
N VAL A 53 -4.61 -3.51 -22.05
CA VAL A 53 -4.44 -3.74 -20.61
C VAL A 53 -4.64 -2.38 -19.96
N GLN A 54 -5.66 -2.25 -19.12
CA GLN A 54 -5.96 -1.00 -18.45
C GLN A 54 -4.68 -0.50 -17.80
N LYS A 55 -4.25 0.66 -18.28
CA LYS A 55 -3.03 1.35 -17.88
C LYS A 55 -3.04 1.43 -16.36
N GLU A 56 -2.01 0.93 -15.69
CA GLU A 56 -1.82 1.22 -14.27
C GLU A 56 -1.68 2.75 -14.17
N ASN A 57 -2.72 3.43 -13.70
CA ASN A 57 -2.86 4.88 -13.93
C ASN A 57 -1.98 5.74 -13.01
N ILE A 58 -1.29 5.13 -12.04
CA ILE A 58 -0.45 5.84 -11.09
C ILE A 58 0.83 5.05 -10.76
N GLU A 59 1.95 5.71 -11.00
CA GLU A 59 3.27 5.28 -10.52
C GLU A 59 3.40 5.60 -9.03
N TYR A 60 3.94 4.65 -8.26
CA TYR A 60 4.18 4.84 -6.84
C TYR A 60 5.47 4.15 -6.39
N THR A 61 6.05 4.63 -5.28
CA THR A 61 7.19 4.01 -4.60
C THR A 61 6.79 3.66 -3.18
N ILE A 62 7.19 2.48 -2.70
CA ILE A 62 7.00 2.10 -1.29
C ILE A 62 8.17 2.67 -0.48
N LEU A 63 7.88 3.58 0.45
CA LEU A 63 8.87 4.18 1.35
C LEU A 63 9.11 3.32 2.59
N SER A 64 8.05 2.68 3.09
CA SER A 64 8.09 1.77 4.24
C SER A 64 6.96 0.75 4.14
N GLN A 65 7.18 -0.47 4.62
CA GLN A 65 6.18 -1.54 4.66
C GLN A 65 6.18 -2.22 6.04
N PHE A 66 4.99 -2.52 6.54
CA PHE A 66 4.80 -3.11 7.87
C PHE A 66 3.53 -3.98 7.95
N LYS A 67 3.34 -4.66 9.08
CA LYS A 67 2.13 -5.42 9.40
C LYS A 67 1.35 -4.71 10.52
N PRO A 68 0.16 -4.14 10.26
CA PRO A 68 -0.63 -3.53 11.31
C PRO A 68 -0.98 -4.58 12.37
N PHE A 69 -0.74 -4.24 13.64
CA PHE A 69 -0.90 -5.15 14.79
C PHE A 69 -0.15 -6.49 14.68
N GLN A 70 0.91 -6.56 13.86
CA GLN A 70 1.67 -7.79 13.59
C GLN A 70 0.82 -8.94 13.01
N ILE A 71 -0.32 -8.63 12.39
CA ILE A 71 -1.20 -9.62 11.78
C ILE A 71 -0.64 -10.05 10.42
N ASP A 72 -0.56 -11.36 10.18
CA ASP A 72 0.03 -11.92 8.95
C ASP A 72 -0.69 -11.54 7.67
N LYS A 73 -2.03 -11.43 7.73
CA LYS A 73 -2.86 -10.96 6.61
C LYS A 73 -2.93 -9.43 6.51
N GLY A 74 -2.32 -8.73 7.46
CA GLY A 74 -2.30 -7.29 7.51
C GLY A 74 -1.35 -6.67 6.49
N TYR A 75 -1.72 -5.51 5.95
CA TYR A 75 -0.90 -4.75 5.02
C TYR A 75 -0.76 -3.31 5.47
N GLY A 76 0.47 -2.91 5.78
CA GLY A 76 0.84 -1.57 6.17
C GLY A 76 1.84 -1.00 5.16
N ALA A 77 1.61 0.21 4.65
CA ALA A 77 2.57 0.86 3.78
C ALA A 77 2.56 2.38 3.91
N MET A 78 3.74 2.99 3.76
CA MET A 78 3.89 4.42 3.49
C MET A 78 4.38 4.53 2.06
N ILE A 79 3.66 5.26 1.20
CA ILE A 79 3.92 5.28 -0.24
C ILE A 79 4.10 6.71 -0.76
N LEU A 80 4.92 6.85 -1.79
CA LEU A 80 5.15 8.09 -2.53
C LEU A 80 4.48 8.02 -3.90
N ILE A 81 3.73 9.04 -4.27
CA ILE A 81 3.10 9.21 -5.59
C ILE A 81 3.53 10.54 -6.23
N LYS A 82 3.14 10.78 -7.49
CA LYS A 82 3.39 12.07 -8.16
C LYS A 82 2.51 13.19 -7.57
N PRO A 83 3.00 14.44 -7.44
CA PRO A 83 2.24 15.57 -6.90
C PRO A 83 0.91 15.90 -7.59
N ASP A 84 0.78 15.56 -8.87
CA ASP A 84 -0.36 15.84 -9.73
C ASP A 84 -1.30 14.63 -9.91
N SER A 85 -1.12 13.59 -9.10
CA SER A 85 -1.97 12.40 -9.12
C SER A 85 -3.43 12.74 -8.82
N LYS A 86 -4.35 12.15 -9.58
CA LYS A 86 -5.78 12.45 -9.45
C LYS A 86 -6.42 11.61 -8.34
N LYS A 87 -7.51 12.15 -7.80
CA LYS A 87 -8.36 11.50 -6.79
C LYS A 87 -8.68 10.04 -7.15
N ASP A 88 -9.19 9.80 -8.35
CA ASP A 88 -9.67 8.48 -8.77
C ASP A 88 -8.51 7.48 -8.92
N ASP A 89 -7.36 7.92 -9.43
CA ASP A 89 -6.16 7.08 -9.54
C ASP A 89 -5.64 6.65 -8.16
N ILE A 90 -5.70 7.55 -7.16
CA ILE A 90 -5.33 7.26 -5.77
C ILE A 90 -6.29 6.23 -5.15
N ILE A 91 -7.60 6.36 -5.42
CA ILE A 91 -8.61 5.39 -4.97
C ILE A 91 -8.36 4.01 -5.58
N GLU A 92 -8.08 3.94 -6.89
CA GLU A 92 -7.75 2.69 -7.58
C GLU A 92 -6.48 2.04 -7.01
N LEU A 93 -5.45 2.85 -6.73
CA LEU A 93 -4.23 2.38 -6.07
C LEU A 93 -4.53 1.75 -4.71
N ILE A 94 -5.32 2.42 -3.88
CA ILE A 94 -5.71 1.89 -2.56
C ILE A 94 -6.48 0.57 -2.70
N LYS A 95 -7.47 0.51 -3.60
CA LYS A 95 -8.24 -0.73 -3.86
C LYS A 95 -7.32 -1.88 -4.25
N ARG A 96 -6.34 -1.62 -5.11
CA ARG A 96 -5.36 -2.62 -5.54
C ARG A 96 -4.47 -3.09 -4.39
N LEU A 97 -3.93 -2.16 -3.60
CA LEU A 97 -3.03 -2.47 -2.49
C LEU A 97 -3.74 -3.16 -1.31
N SER A 98 -5.00 -2.82 -1.07
CA SER A 98 -5.80 -3.34 0.05
C SER A 98 -6.54 -4.64 -0.27
N LYS A 99 -6.55 -5.06 -1.54
CA LYS A 99 -7.27 -6.25 -2.01
C LYS A 99 -6.83 -7.50 -1.25
N ASP A 100 -7.81 -8.21 -0.69
CA ASP A 100 -7.62 -9.45 0.08
C ASP A 100 -6.72 -9.29 1.33
N LYS A 101 -6.52 -8.05 1.80
CA LYS A 101 -5.77 -7.72 3.03
C LYS A 101 -6.70 -7.22 4.12
N ASP A 102 -6.41 -7.61 5.36
CA ASP A 102 -7.11 -7.13 6.56
C ASP A 102 -6.26 -7.45 7.80
N PRO A 103 -5.93 -6.48 8.66
CA PRO A 103 -6.19 -5.03 8.54
C PRO A 103 -5.30 -4.34 7.50
N VAL A 104 -5.66 -3.12 7.10
CA VAL A 104 -4.87 -2.28 6.19
C VAL A 104 -4.64 -0.90 6.80
N ALA A 105 -3.41 -0.38 6.67
CA ALA A 105 -3.06 0.99 6.98
C ALA A 105 -2.11 1.53 5.89
N ILE A 106 -2.55 2.52 5.12
CA ILE A 106 -1.75 3.09 4.03
C ILE A 106 -1.68 4.61 4.20
N ASP A 107 -0.48 5.15 4.34
CA ASP A 107 -0.22 6.58 4.30
C ASP A 107 0.37 6.95 2.93
N ILE A 108 -0.17 8.00 2.31
CA ILE A 108 0.20 8.42 0.95
C ILE A 108 0.82 9.80 1.00
N PHE A 109 2.00 9.94 0.42
CA PHE A 109 2.74 11.19 0.30
C PHE A 109 3.01 11.50 -1.17
N CYS A 110 3.16 12.76 -1.53
CA CYS A 110 3.66 13.17 -2.85
C CYS A 110 5.03 13.88 -2.79
N SER A 111 5.61 13.99 -1.60
CA SER A 111 6.93 14.56 -1.37
C SER A 111 7.69 13.72 -0.36
N GLN A 112 8.94 13.37 -0.68
CA GLN A 112 9.86 12.70 0.26
C GLN A 112 10.00 13.50 1.55
N LYS A 113 10.06 14.83 1.45
CA LYS A 113 10.18 15.72 2.61
C LYS A 113 8.94 15.69 3.51
N ALA A 114 7.74 15.53 2.94
CA ALA A 114 6.52 15.38 3.72
C ALA A 114 6.50 14.07 4.51
N TYR A 115 6.99 12.98 3.90
CA TYR A 115 7.22 11.72 4.60
C TYR A 115 8.27 11.88 5.71
N ASP A 116 9.40 12.53 5.43
CA ASP A 116 10.45 12.77 6.42
C ASP A 116 9.91 13.63 7.58
N GLU A 117 9.03 14.59 7.31
CA GLU A 117 8.38 15.39 8.35
C GLU A 117 7.36 14.58 9.16
N TYR A 118 6.59 13.71 8.50
CA TYR A 118 5.66 12.80 9.18
C TYR A 118 6.37 11.91 10.20
N ILE A 119 7.45 11.23 9.80
CA ILE A 119 8.22 10.35 10.71
C ILE A 119 8.88 11.14 11.86
N ASN A 120 9.16 12.42 11.64
CA ASN A 120 9.71 13.34 12.63
C ASN A 120 8.65 14.13 13.40
N HIS A 121 7.35 13.84 13.22
CA HIS A 121 6.23 14.51 13.87
C HIS A 121 6.18 16.03 13.64
N LYS A 122 6.58 16.47 12.45
CA LYS A 122 6.55 17.88 12.02
C LYS A 122 5.35 18.12 11.10
N THR A 123 4.70 19.27 11.27
CA THR A 123 3.50 19.66 10.50
C THR A 123 3.72 20.97 9.75
N THR A 124 4.90 21.11 9.11
CA THR A 124 5.23 22.33 8.36
C THR A 124 4.42 22.42 7.06
N ASP A 125 4.66 23.48 6.30
CA ASP A 125 4.02 23.68 5.00
C ASP A 125 4.27 22.54 4.01
N GLU A 126 5.39 21.83 4.15
CA GLU A 126 5.73 20.69 3.29
C GLU A 126 4.96 19.43 3.66
N PHE A 127 4.79 19.18 4.96
CA PHE A 127 3.87 18.15 5.42
C PHE A 127 2.44 18.43 4.94
N LYS A 128 1.98 19.67 5.12
CA LYS A 128 0.64 20.12 4.73
C LYS A 128 0.37 20.04 3.23
N SER A 129 1.41 20.22 2.42
CA SER A 129 1.30 20.12 0.96
C SER A 129 1.51 18.70 0.44
N GLY A 130 2.34 17.91 1.11
CA GLY A 130 2.81 16.63 0.62
C GLY A 130 2.15 15.40 1.22
N TYR A 131 1.40 15.53 2.33
CA TYR A 131 0.63 14.40 2.88
C TYR A 131 -0.75 14.34 2.23
N ILE A 132 -1.00 13.27 1.46
CA ILE A 132 -2.15 13.18 0.56
C ILE A 132 -3.36 12.54 1.24
N ALA A 133 -3.19 11.34 1.80
CA ALA A 133 -4.28 10.59 2.38
C ALA A 133 -3.80 9.53 3.37
N ASN A 134 -4.68 9.16 4.30
CA ASN A 134 -4.57 7.96 5.13
C ASN A 134 -5.72 7.02 4.78
N TYR A 135 -5.44 5.76 4.49
CA TYR A 135 -6.46 4.73 4.33
C TYR A 135 -6.34 3.68 5.42
N THR A 136 -7.48 3.37 6.04
CA THR A 136 -7.57 2.39 7.12
C THR A 136 -8.70 1.40 6.85
N LYS A 137 -8.41 0.11 7.01
CA LYS A 137 -9.39 -0.99 6.98
C LYS A 137 -9.16 -1.95 8.13
N ASN A 138 -10.20 -2.28 8.89
CA ASN A 138 -10.18 -3.39 9.84
C ASN A 138 -11.58 -4.00 9.93
N LYS A 139 -11.79 -5.14 9.27
CA LYS A 139 -13.07 -5.85 9.24
C LYS A 139 -13.11 -7.05 10.18
N SER A 140 -11.97 -7.67 10.47
CA SER A 140 -11.91 -8.98 11.15
C SER A 140 -11.37 -8.95 12.57
N TYR A 141 -10.87 -7.80 13.07
CA TYR A 141 -10.15 -7.74 14.34
C TYR A 141 -10.79 -6.76 15.35
N PRO A 142 -11.89 -7.15 16.03
CA PRO A 142 -12.66 -6.30 16.95
C PRO A 142 -11.93 -5.90 18.23
N ASP A 143 -10.90 -6.63 18.62
CA ASP A 143 -10.06 -6.33 19.79
C ASP A 143 -8.90 -5.38 19.46
N LYS A 144 -8.71 -5.02 18.19
CA LYS A 144 -7.67 -4.10 17.72
C LYS A 144 -8.26 -2.73 17.39
N GLY A 145 -7.39 -1.72 17.30
CA GLY A 145 -7.81 -0.36 16.97
C GLY A 145 -8.59 -0.25 15.66
N PHE A 146 -9.40 0.81 15.53
CA PHE A 146 -10.17 1.16 14.32
C PHE A 146 -11.02 0.02 13.72
N TYR A 147 -11.51 -0.90 14.55
CA TYR A 147 -12.44 -1.94 14.11
C TYR A 147 -13.70 -1.35 13.44
N GLY A 148 -14.14 -1.97 12.35
CA GLY A 148 -15.28 -1.56 11.54
C GLY A 148 -14.97 -0.43 10.57
N VAL A 149 -13.75 0.11 10.57
CA VAL A 149 -13.33 1.18 9.65
C VAL A 149 -12.97 0.58 8.29
N ASN A 150 -13.39 1.26 7.22
CA ASN A 150 -12.99 0.98 5.84
C ASN A 150 -13.05 2.27 5.01
N GLU A 151 -12.21 3.24 5.35
CA GLU A 151 -12.28 4.57 4.77
C GLU A 151 -10.90 5.18 4.52
N MET A 152 -10.88 6.09 3.55
CA MET A 152 -9.76 6.97 3.28
C MET A 152 -10.08 8.36 3.80
N VAL A 153 -9.17 8.96 4.55
CA VAL A 153 -9.20 10.36 4.99
C VAL A 153 -8.23 11.15 4.13
N TRP A 154 -8.69 12.24 3.54
CA TRP A 154 -7.86 13.13 2.73
C TRP A 154 -7.12 14.12 3.63
N MET A 155 -5.80 14.21 3.48
CA MET A 155 -4.90 14.89 4.43
C MET A 155 -4.19 16.12 3.85
N GLN A 156 -4.31 16.38 2.54
CA GLN A 156 -3.61 17.49 1.90
C GLN A 156 -4.26 18.84 2.25
N GLU A 157 -3.65 19.65 3.10
CA GLU A 157 -4.12 20.99 3.44
C GLU A 157 -3.86 22.02 2.34
N LYS A 158 -2.80 21.83 1.53
CA LYS A 158 -2.37 22.76 0.48
C LYS A 158 -2.05 21.99 -0.81
N GLY A 159 -2.70 22.29 -1.92
CA GLY A 159 -2.41 21.62 -3.19
C GLY A 159 -3.64 21.28 -4.02
N SER A 160 -3.47 20.37 -4.98
CA SER A 160 -4.47 19.98 -5.97
C SER A 160 -5.69 19.26 -5.39
N LEU A 161 -5.57 18.68 -4.20
CA LEU A 161 -6.63 17.95 -3.48
C LEU A 161 -7.03 18.64 -2.17
N SER A 162 -6.67 19.93 -2.01
CA SER A 162 -6.95 20.69 -0.78
C SER A 162 -8.44 20.95 -0.54
N ASP A 163 -9.26 20.89 -1.57
CA ASP A 163 -10.72 20.91 -1.49
C ASP A 163 -11.30 19.65 -0.80
N LEU A 164 -10.53 18.56 -0.78
CA LEU A 164 -10.89 17.32 -0.10
C LEU A 164 -10.38 17.27 1.35
N TYR A 165 -9.60 18.25 1.81
CA TYR A 165 -8.96 18.18 3.13
C TYR A 165 -9.95 17.85 4.26
N ASN A 166 -9.58 16.87 5.08
CA ASN A 166 -10.35 16.38 6.22
C ASN A 166 -11.75 15.84 5.85
N THR A 167 -11.96 15.48 4.59
CA THR A 167 -13.13 14.71 4.13
C THR A 167 -12.78 13.22 4.09
N THR A 168 -13.81 12.37 4.08
CA THR A 168 -13.65 10.92 3.98
C THR A 168 -14.20 10.38 2.67
N THR A 169 -13.61 9.29 2.19
CA THR A 169 -14.09 8.52 1.05
C THR A 169 -14.17 7.05 1.46
N GLN A 170 -15.37 6.49 1.38
CA GLN A 170 -15.58 5.06 1.63
C GLN A 170 -15.03 4.27 0.44
N ILE A 171 -14.22 3.26 0.74
CA ILE A 171 -13.69 2.36 -0.28
C ILE A 171 -14.58 1.13 -0.31
N ASN A 172 -15.47 1.08 -1.30
CA ASN A 172 -16.28 -0.12 -1.54
C ASN A 172 -15.40 -1.17 -2.23
N ASP A 173 -15.35 -2.35 -1.61
CA ASP A 173 -14.72 -3.57 -2.13
C ASP A 173 -15.65 -4.24 -3.16
#